data_AF-A0AAU1F5J1-F1
#
_entry.id   AF-A0AAU1F5J1-F1
#
_cell.length_a   1.000
_cell.length_b   1.000
_cell.length_c   1.000
_cell.angle_alpha   90.00
_cell.angle_beta   90.00
_cell.angle_gamma   90.00
#
_symmetry.space_group_name_H-M   'P 1'
#
loop_
_entity.id
_entity.type
_entity.pdbx_description
1 polymer ?
#
loop_
_entity_poly.entity_id
_entity_poly.type
_entity_poly.pdbx_seq_one_letter_code
_entity_poly.pdbx_strand_id
1 'polypeptide(L)'
;MTRADHVHRAETAQQRQRTFVAPSESYLPGISTPAGDALLDQLFYTTVNECADLACRPVLLDRVADDVRATRKLVDWACWITSEVYGGLPEELVDVDAAAKTVFCPPAVFCRLAAQYHNSAPAFDAVYHACDAGQRRQAADTAVALVDGLQV
;
A
#
# COMPACT_ATOMS: atom_id res chain seq x y z
N MET A 1 -6.34 38.85 -17.58
CA MET A 1 -6.39 37.59 -18.33
C MET A 1 -5.27 36.70 -17.80
N THR A 2 -5.66 35.59 -17.21
CA THR A 2 -4.99 34.78 -16.18
C THR A 2 -3.85 33.93 -16.77
N ARG A 3 -2.63 34.09 -16.22
CA ARG A 3 -1.45 33.27 -16.53
C ARG A 3 -0.84 32.80 -15.21
N ALA A 4 -1.53 31.90 -14.51
CA ALA A 4 -1.05 31.35 -13.23
C ALA A 4 -1.39 29.87 -13.01
N ASP A 5 -2.02 29.17 -13.96
CA ASP A 5 -2.51 27.79 -13.73
C ASP A 5 -1.54 26.67 -14.17
N HIS A 6 -0.38 26.99 -14.73
CA HIS A 6 0.55 25.97 -15.25
C HIS A 6 1.79 25.73 -14.39
N VAL A 7 2.05 26.57 -13.38
CA VAL A 7 3.26 26.45 -12.55
C VAL A 7 3.05 25.45 -11.40
N HIS A 8 1.85 25.41 -10.80
CA HIS A 8 1.57 24.48 -9.69
C HIS A 8 1.47 23.00 -10.08
N ARG A 9 1.23 22.68 -11.36
CA ARG A 9 1.18 21.29 -11.85
C ARG A 9 2.57 20.71 -12.18
N ALA A 10 3.50 21.57 -12.56
CA ALA A 10 4.85 21.17 -12.92
C ALA A 10 5.73 20.97 -11.68
N GLU A 11 5.62 21.83 -10.67
CA GLU A 11 6.37 21.68 -9.41
C GLU A 11 5.94 20.45 -8.62
N THR A 12 4.64 20.14 -8.58
CA THR A 12 4.13 18.89 -7.97
C THR A 12 4.61 17.64 -8.73
N ALA A 13 4.65 17.67 -10.06
CA ALA A 13 5.16 16.55 -10.86
C ALA A 13 6.68 16.34 -10.67
N GLN A 14 7.45 17.43 -10.51
CA GLN A 14 8.91 17.37 -10.42
C GLN A 14 9.40 17.04 -9.00
N GLN A 15 8.65 17.41 -7.96
CA GLN A 15 8.96 17.03 -6.57
C GLN A 15 8.56 15.57 -6.26
N ARG A 16 7.60 15.01 -7.01
CA ARG A 16 7.19 13.59 -6.99
C ARG A 16 8.13 12.65 -7.77
N GLN A 17 9.18 13.16 -8.42
CA GLN A 17 10.21 12.36 -9.12
C GLN A 17 11.33 11.82 -8.19
N ARG A 18 11.08 11.62 -6.90
CA ARG A 18 11.98 10.77 -6.10
C ARG A 18 11.93 9.37 -6.71
N THR A 19 13.07 8.91 -7.23
CA THR A 19 13.29 7.61 -7.91
C THR A 19 12.30 6.56 -7.44
N PHE A 20 11.33 6.31 -8.30
CA PHE A 20 10.09 5.73 -7.85
C PHE A 20 10.00 4.30 -8.33
N VAL A 21 10.06 3.37 -7.39
CA VAL A 21 10.08 1.95 -7.70
C VAL A 21 8.64 1.46 -7.62
N ALA A 22 8.08 1.06 -8.76
CA ALA A 22 6.75 0.48 -8.79
C ALA A 22 6.68 -0.76 -7.87
N PRO A 23 5.51 -1.09 -7.30
CA PRO A 23 5.33 -2.33 -6.55
C PRO A 23 5.85 -3.57 -7.31
N SER A 24 5.66 -3.60 -8.63
CA SER A 24 6.15 -4.66 -9.52
C SER A 24 7.68 -4.68 -9.74
N GLU A 25 8.36 -3.53 -9.62
CA GLU A 25 9.80 -3.39 -9.82
C GLU A 25 10.61 -3.61 -8.54
N SER A 26 9.97 -3.46 -7.37
CA SER A 26 10.63 -3.53 -6.04
C SER A 26 10.65 -4.94 -5.44
N TYR A 27 9.68 -5.81 -5.81
CA TYR A 27 9.45 -7.08 -5.12
C TYR A 27 10.35 -8.20 -5.69
N LEU A 28 11.23 -8.73 -4.85
CA LEU A 28 12.24 -9.79 -5.11
C LEU A 28 11.64 -11.12 -5.63
N PRO A 29 12.47 -11.99 -6.27
CA PRO A 29 12.04 -12.96 -7.28
C PRO A 29 11.36 -14.19 -6.68
N GLY A 30 10.21 -14.58 -7.25
CA GLY A 30 9.60 -15.89 -6.99
C GLY A 30 8.08 -15.92 -6.96
N ILE A 31 7.40 -14.77 -6.92
CA ILE A 31 5.93 -14.69 -6.90
C ILE A 31 5.44 -13.65 -7.90
N SER A 32 6.00 -13.59 -9.11
CA SER A 32 5.51 -12.70 -10.16
C SER A 32 4.34 -13.36 -10.88
N THR A 33 3.15 -12.83 -10.67
CA THR A 33 1.98 -13.14 -11.51
C THR A 33 1.64 -11.85 -12.23
N PRO A 34 1.79 -11.79 -13.56
CA PRO A 34 1.69 -10.53 -14.32
C PRO A 34 0.42 -9.73 -14.06
N ALA A 35 -0.70 -10.42 -13.78
CA ALA A 35 -2.00 -9.80 -13.52
C ALA A 35 -2.06 -9.06 -12.16
N GLY A 36 -1.50 -9.65 -11.10
CA GLY A 36 -1.47 -9.03 -9.78
C GLY A 36 -0.54 -7.82 -9.74
N ASP A 37 0.60 -7.92 -10.42
CA ASP A 37 1.59 -6.83 -10.49
C ASP A 37 1.03 -5.63 -11.26
N ALA A 38 0.37 -5.88 -12.41
CA ALA A 38 -0.31 -4.83 -13.16
C ALA A 38 -1.44 -4.14 -12.38
N LEU A 39 -2.15 -4.88 -11.53
CA LEU A 39 -3.26 -4.34 -10.74
C LEU A 39 -2.75 -3.47 -9.57
N LEU A 40 -1.64 -3.86 -8.95
CA LEU A 40 -0.96 -3.07 -7.92
C LEU A 40 -0.39 -1.79 -8.51
N ASP A 41 0.28 -1.87 -9.66
CA ASP A 41 0.80 -0.70 -10.37
C ASP A 41 -0.34 0.25 -10.74
N GLN A 42 -1.47 -0.27 -11.24
CA GLN A 42 -2.65 0.56 -11.52
C GLN A 42 -3.23 1.24 -10.28
N LEU A 43 -3.42 0.50 -9.18
CA LEU A 43 -3.90 1.07 -7.93
C LEU A 43 -2.96 2.18 -7.44
N PHE A 44 -1.67 1.92 -7.56
CA PHE A 44 -0.60 2.79 -7.15
C PHE A 44 -0.53 4.08 -8.02
N TYR A 45 -0.59 3.97 -9.35
CA TYR A 45 -0.67 5.14 -10.22
C TYR A 45 -1.98 5.92 -10.01
N THR A 46 -3.08 5.23 -9.72
CA THR A 46 -4.37 5.88 -9.41
C THR A 46 -4.27 6.74 -8.15
N THR A 47 -3.50 6.30 -7.15
CA THR A 47 -3.32 7.03 -5.89
C THR A 47 -2.34 8.19 -6.04
N VAL A 48 -1.21 8.00 -6.73
CA VAL A 48 -0.17 9.05 -6.85
C VAL A 48 -0.43 10.06 -7.96
N ASN A 49 -0.97 9.59 -9.09
CA ASN A 49 -1.23 10.41 -10.26
C ASN A 49 -2.66 10.98 -10.29
N GLU A 50 -3.42 10.79 -9.19
CA GLU A 50 -4.79 11.26 -8.99
C GLU A 50 -5.69 10.92 -10.20
N CYS A 51 -6.25 9.71 -10.23
CA CYS A 51 -7.30 9.39 -11.22
C CYS A 51 -8.40 10.45 -11.13
N ALA A 52 -8.72 11.08 -12.26
CA ALA A 52 -9.74 12.14 -12.30
C ALA A 52 -11.14 11.63 -11.91
N ASP A 53 -11.36 10.31 -11.95
CA ASP A 53 -12.58 9.66 -11.49
C ASP A 53 -12.38 9.10 -10.06
N LEU A 54 -13.18 9.63 -9.14
CA LEU A 54 -13.21 9.22 -7.73
C LEU A 54 -13.62 7.75 -7.54
N ALA A 55 -14.21 7.11 -8.55
CA ALA A 55 -14.57 5.70 -8.52
C ALA A 55 -13.40 4.75 -8.84
N CYS A 56 -12.29 5.23 -9.42
CA CYS A 56 -11.17 4.36 -9.82
C CYS A 56 -10.56 3.61 -8.63
N ARG A 57 -10.19 4.35 -7.56
CA ARG A 57 -9.53 3.77 -6.38
C ARG A 57 -10.42 2.76 -5.66
N PRO A 58 -11.72 3.05 -5.40
CA PRO A 58 -12.61 2.07 -4.82
C PRO A 58 -12.72 0.78 -5.63
N VAL A 59 -12.90 0.85 -6.95
CA VAL A 59 -13.03 -0.37 -7.78
C VAL A 59 -11.74 -1.19 -7.79
N LEU A 60 -10.57 -0.55 -7.85
CA LEU A 60 -9.29 -1.26 -7.86
C LEU A 60 -9.00 -1.96 -6.53
N LEU A 61 -9.30 -1.30 -5.41
CA LEU A 61 -9.16 -1.91 -4.09
C LEU A 61 -10.11 -3.10 -3.88
N ASP A 62 -11.28 -3.14 -4.54
CA ASP A 62 -12.21 -4.28 -4.46
C ASP A 62 -11.61 -5.47 -5.21
N ARG A 63 -11.03 -5.20 -6.38
CA ARG A 63 -10.31 -6.24 -7.15
C ARG A 63 -9.06 -6.75 -6.43
N VAL A 64 -8.33 -5.88 -5.71
CA VAL A 64 -7.23 -6.32 -4.83
C VAL A 64 -7.79 -7.23 -3.73
N ALA A 65 -8.91 -6.85 -3.12
CA ALA A 65 -9.50 -7.61 -2.01
C ALA A 65 -10.03 -8.99 -2.44
N ASP A 66 -10.43 -9.15 -3.70
CA ASP A 66 -10.83 -10.44 -4.25
C ASP A 66 -9.63 -11.38 -4.53
N ASP A 67 -8.43 -10.81 -4.72
CA ASP A 67 -7.19 -11.56 -4.91
C ASP A 67 -6.31 -11.54 -3.64
N VAL A 68 -6.30 -12.67 -2.93
CA VAL A 68 -5.49 -12.87 -1.71
C VAL A 68 -4.01 -12.56 -1.94
N ARG A 69 -3.45 -12.91 -3.12
CA ARG A 69 -2.04 -12.66 -3.44
C ARG A 69 -1.80 -11.18 -3.73
N ALA A 70 -2.74 -10.51 -4.40
CA ALA A 70 -2.64 -9.07 -4.64
C ALA A 70 -2.69 -8.30 -3.31
N THR A 71 -3.62 -8.66 -2.42
CA THR A 71 -3.70 -8.07 -1.07
C THR A 71 -2.39 -8.26 -0.31
N ARG A 72 -1.83 -9.48 -0.32
CA ARG A 72 -0.55 -9.78 0.31
C ARG A 72 0.56 -8.89 -0.21
N LYS A 73 0.75 -8.86 -1.52
CA LYS A 73 1.81 -8.06 -2.15
C LYS A 73 1.69 -6.59 -1.80
N LEU A 74 0.47 -6.04 -1.76
CA LEU A 74 0.24 -4.65 -1.40
C LEU A 74 0.65 -4.34 0.04
N VAL A 75 0.24 -5.19 0.99
CA VAL A 75 0.58 -5.04 2.42
C VAL A 75 2.08 -5.22 2.64
N ASP A 76 2.68 -6.27 2.06
CA ASP A 76 4.11 -6.54 2.16
C ASP A 76 4.94 -5.38 1.58
N TRP A 77 4.50 -4.82 0.45
CA TRP A 77 5.16 -3.68 -0.19
C TRP A 77 5.05 -2.41 0.66
N ALA A 78 3.88 -2.11 1.22
CA ALA A 78 3.72 -0.98 2.14
C ALA A 78 4.60 -1.13 3.39
N CYS A 79 4.69 -2.33 3.95
CA CYS A 79 5.57 -2.62 5.10
C CYS A 79 7.05 -2.48 4.71
N TRP A 80 7.44 -2.94 3.52
CA TRP A 80 8.81 -2.80 3.01
C TRP A 80 9.21 -1.33 2.85
N ILE A 81 8.41 -0.52 2.15
CA ILE A 81 8.69 0.93 1.98
C ILE A 81 8.81 1.60 3.35
N THR A 82 7.89 1.31 4.25
CA THR A 82 7.93 1.88 5.60
C THR A 82 9.22 1.50 6.32
N SER A 83 9.66 0.24 6.17
CA SER A 83 10.92 -0.23 6.74
C SER A 83 12.13 0.49 6.13
N GLU A 84 12.13 0.76 4.83
CA GLU A 84 13.19 1.53 4.17
C GLU A 84 13.21 3.00 4.64
N VAL A 85 12.05 3.61 4.84
CA VAL A 85 11.94 5.02 5.26
C VAL A 85 12.37 5.21 6.72
N TYR A 86 12.00 4.30 7.62
CA TYR A 86 12.26 4.43 9.05
C TYR A 86 13.43 3.57 9.58
N GLY A 87 14.10 2.80 8.71
CA GLY A 87 15.17 1.87 9.11
C GLY A 87 14.66 0.62 9.84
N GLY A 88 13.38 0.29 9.68
CA GLY A 88 12.67 -0.80 10.32
C GLY A 88 11.16 -0.55 10.33
N LEU A 89 10.37 -1.60 10.56
CA LEU A 89 8.92 -1.45 10.65
C LEU A 89 8.54 -0.90 12.03
N PRO A 90 7.83 0.25 12.12
CA PRO A 90 7.41 0.82 13.40
C PRO A 90 6.52 -0.13 14.20
N GLU A 91 6.64 -0.09 15.53
CA GLU A 91 5.87 -0.93 16.45
C GLU A 91 4.36 -0.69 16.28
N GLU A 92 3.97 0.54 15.99
CA GLU A 92 2.59 0.97 15.81
C GLU A 92 1.92 0.38 14.56
N LEU A 93 2.69 -0.20 13.65
CA LEU A 93 2.16 -0.93 12.50
C LEU A 93 2.01 -2.42 12.75
N VAL A 94 2.66 -2.98 13.77
CA VAL A 94 2.63 -4.44 14.06
C VAL A 94 1.91 -4.78 15.36
N ASP A 95 1.83 -3.83 16.29
CA ASP A 95 1.16 -3.96 17.59
C ASP A 95 -0.15 -3.16 17.60
N VAL A 96 -1.24 -3.83 17.95
CA VAL A 96 -2.60 -3.25 17.95
C VAL A 96 -2.79 -2.23 19.08
N ASP A 97 -2.17 -2.45 20.24
CA ASP A 97 -2.26 -1.55 21.39
C ASP A 97 -1.41 -0.29 21.19
N ALA A 98 -0.28 -0.42 20.49
CA ALA A 98 0.52 0.72 20.03
C ALA A 98 -0.19 1.50 18.92
N ALA A 99 -0.77 0.80 17.93
CA ALA A 99 -1.55 1.37 16.85
C ALA A 99 -2.65 2.32 17.34
N ALA A 100 -3.40 1.91 18.36
CA ALA A 100 -4.52 2.67 18.92
C ALA A 100 -4.12 4.03 19.53
N LYS A 101 -2.82 4.27 19.76
CA LYS A 101 -2.29 5.52 20.30
C LYS A 101 -1.84 6.49 19.21
N THR A 102 -1.86 6.08 17.94
CA THR A 102 -1.41 6.89 16.81
C THR A 102 -2.56 7.58 16.09
N VAL A 103 -2.24 8.66 15.37
CA VAL A 103 -3.20 9.35 14.49
C VAL A 103 -3.58 8.46 13.29
N PHE A 104 -2.66 7.63 12.79
CA PHE A 104 -2.92 6.72 11.69
C PHE A 104 -3.85 5.56 12.09
N CYS A 105 -3.74 5.07 13.34
CA CYS A 105 -4.61 4.07 13.95
C CYS A 105 -4.97 2.89 13.02
N PRO A 106 -3.98 2.12 12.53
CA PRO A 106 -4.23 1.04 11.60
C PRO A 106 -5.17 -0.01 12.22
N PRO A 107 -6.09 -0.60 11.43
CA PRO A 107 -6.98 -1.64 11.92
C PRO A 107 -6.22 -2.90 12.37
N ALA A 108 -6.77 -3.62 13.35
CA ALA A 108 -6.15 -4.83 13.89
C ALA A 108 -5.89 -5.94 12.84
N VAL A 109 -6.64 -5.96 11.73
CA VAL A 109 -6.33 -6.87 10.60
C VAL A 109 -5.02 -6.49 9.93
N PHE A 110 -4.79 -5.20 9.67
CA PHE A 110 -3.55 -4.71 9.07
C PHE A 110 -2.37 -4.98 10.00
N CYS A 111 -2.49 -4.67 11.30
CA CYS A 111 -1.42 -4.92 12.27
C CYS A 111 -1.02 -6.39 12.32
N ARG A 112 -2.00 -7.31 12.29
CA ARG A 112 -1.71 -8.75 12.27
C ARG A 112 -0.96 -9.18 11.00
N LEU A 113 -1.33 -8.64 9.84
CA LEU A 113 -0.65 -8.95 8.58
C LEU A 113 0.77 -8.34 8.52
N ALA A 114 0.93 -7.10 8.98
CA ALA A 114 2.23 -6.44 9.12
C ALA A 114 3.14 -7.16 10.12
N ALA A 115 2.59 -7.68 11.22
CA ALA A 115 3.35 -8.50 12.18
C ALA A 115 3.82 -9.82 11.56
N GLN A 116 3.04 -10.41 10.63
CA GLN A 116 3.48 -11.58 9.87
C GLN A 116 4.61 -11.24 8.91
N TYR A 117 4.53 -10.10 8.22
CA TYR A 117 5.64 -9.57 7.43
C TYR A 117 6.92 -9.44 8.28
N HIS A 118 6.82 -8.79 9.44
CA HIS A 118 7.95 -8.55 10.34
C HIS A 118 8.58 -9.83 10.90
N ASN A 119 7.76 -10.81 11.29
CA ASN A 119 8.22 -12.04 11.97
C ASN A 119 8.34 -13.27 11.04
N SER A 120 8.17 -13.08 9.72
CA SER A 120 8.28 -14.08 8.64
C SER A 120 8.28 -15.55 9.10
N ALA A 121 7.09 -16.06 9.44
CA ALA A 121 6.89 -17.44 9.87
C ALA A 121 6.45 -18.34 8.69
N PRO A 122 6.70 -19.67 8.74
CA PRO A 122 6.39 -20.60 7.64
C PRO A 122 4.89 -20.72 7.28
N ALA A 123 3.97 -20.14 8.06
CA ALA A 123 2.54 -20.11 7.81
C ALA A 123 2.04 -18.81 7.14
N PHE A 124 2.93 -18.06 6.50
CA PHE A 124 2.69 -16.71 5.96
C PHE A 124 1.41 -16.58 5.11
N ASP A 125 1.14 -17.54 4.22
CA ASP A 125 -0.03 -17.49 3.33
C ASP A 125 -1.36 -17.78 4.04
N ALA A 126 -1.33 -18.55 5.13
CA ALA A 126 -2.54 -18.99 5.81
C ALA A 126 -3.30 -17.82 6.46
N VAL A 127 -2.59 -16.79 6.90
CA VAL A 127 -3.19 -15.62 7.57
C VAL A 127 -3.97 -14.75 6.57
N TYR A 128 -3.44 -14.58 5.36
CA TYR A 128 -4.15 -13.88 4.29
C TYR A 128 -5.36 -14.67 3.78
N HIS A 129 -5.25 -16.01 3.71
CA HIS A 129 -6.38 -16.87 3.36
C HIS A 129 -7.49 -16.92 4.43
N ALA A 130 -7.15 -16.69 5.70
CA ALA A 130 -8.12 -16.63 6.80
C ALA A 130 -8.88 -15.30 6.85
N CYS A 131 -8.38 -14.26 6.19
CA CYS A 131 -9.06 -12.98 6.10
C CYS A 131 -10.20 -13.05 5.07
N ASP A 132 -11.39 -12.57 5.41
CA ASP A 132 -12.47 -12.41 4.42
C ASP A 132 -12.20 -11.25 3.44
N ALA A 133 -13.03 -11.10 2.41
CA ALA A 133 -12.85 -10.04 1.42
C ALA A 133 -12.94 -8.62 2.02
N GLY A 134 -13.78 -8.39 3.03
CA GLY A 134 -13.89 -7.10 3.71
C GLY A 134 -12.64 -6.77 4.53
N GLN A 135 -12.10 -7.78 5.21
CA GLN A 135 -10.83 -7.69 5.96
C GLN A 135 -9.65 -7.42 5.03
N ARG A 136 -9.58 -8.10 3.88
CA ARG A 136 -8.56 -7.87 2.86
C ARG A 136 -8.69 -6.48 2.23
N ARG A 137 -9.92 -6.04 1.98
CA ARG A 137 -10.21 -4.68 1.52
C ARG A 137 -9.73 -3.62 2.50
N GLN A 138 -10.02 -3.80 3.78
CA GLN A 138 -9.59 -2.88 4.83
C GLN A 138 -8.06 -2.83 4.95
N ALA A 139 -7.39 -3.98 4.85
CA ALA A 139 -5.93 -4.05 4.85
C ALA A 139 -5.33 -3.36 3.61
N ALA A 140 -5.91 -3.58 2.43
CA ALA A 140 -5.47 -2.96 1.18
C ALA A 140 -5.61 -1.43 1.22
N ASP A 141 -6.73 -0.91 1.73
CA ASP A 141 -6.92 0.53 1.86
C ASP A 141 -5.96 1.16 2.87
N THR A 142 -5.72 0.47 4.00
CA THR A 142 -4.73 0.90 5.00
C THR A 142 -3.32 0.94 4.41
N ALA A 143 -2.94 -0.09 3.64
CA ALA A 143 -1.64 -0.15 2.96
C ALA A 143 -1.44 1.03 1.99
N VAL A 144 -2.47 1.39 1.23
CA VAL A 144 -2.43 2.55 0.34
C VAL A 144 -2.31 3.85 1.12
N ALA A 145 -3.11 4.05 2.16
CA ALA A 145 -3.08 5.26 2.98
C ALA A 145 -1.72 5.44 3.68
N LEU A 146 -1.10 4.35 4.12
CA LEU A 146 0.25 4.36 4.69
C LEU A 146 1.27 4.88 3.67
N VAL A 147 1.30 4.31 2.47
CA VAL A 147 2.27 4.70 1.44
C VAL A 147 2.05 6.13 0.95
N ASP A 148 0.79 6.54 0.76
CA ASP A 148 0.43 7.92 0.41
C ASP A 148 0.96 8.92 1.45
N GLY A 149 0.80 8.59 2.74
CA GLY A 149 1.33 9.41 3.84
C GLY A 149 2.86 9.51 3.91
N LEU A 150 3.60 8.57 3.32
CA LEU A 150 5.07 8.57 3.29
C LEU A 150 5.65 9.40 2.14
N GLN A 151 4.83 9.82 1.17
CA GLN A 151 5.28 10.55 -0.02
C GLN A 151 5.28 12.08 0.16
N VAL A 152 4.97 12.57 1.37
CA VAL A 152 4.86 13.99 1.71
C VAL A 152 6.20 14.61 2.09
#